data_AF-A0A1Z8RQ24-F1
#
_entry.id   AF-A0A1Z8RQ24-F1
#
_cell.length_a   1.000
_cell.length_b   1.000
_cell.length_c   1.000
_cell.angle_alpha   90.00
_cell.angle_beta   90.00
_cell.angle_gamma   90.00
#
_symmetry.space_group_name_H-M   'P 1'
#
loop_
_entity.id
_entity.type
_entity.pdbx_description
1 polymer ?
#
loop_
_entity_poly.entity_id
_entity_poly.type
_entity_poly.pdbx_seq_one_letter_code
_entity_poly.pdbx_strand_id
1 'polypeptide(L)' 'MGEKGLETLIEPVVLALGCQLWGIETVNQGRRMTLKIYIDSEQGINVDDCAGVSR' A
#
# COMPACT_ATOMS: atom_id res chain seq x y z
N MET A 1 2.74 -4.92 -17.09
CA MET A 1 3.17 -5.10 -15.70
C MET A 1 1.90 -5.29 -14.89
N GLY A 2 1.53 -6.53 -14.57
CA GLY A 2 0.31 -6.81 -13.79
C GLY A 2 0.52 -6.47 -12.31
N GLU A 3 -0.56 -6.60 -11.53
CA GLU A 3 -0.69 -6.27 -10.11
C GLU A 3 0.53 -6.73 -9.27
N LYS A 4 1.05 -7.94 -9.53
CA LYS A 4 2.27 -8.50 -8.92
C LYS A 4 3.50 -7.60 -8.97
N GLY A 5 3.66 -6.80 -10.02
CA GLY A 5 4.80 -5.90 -10.14
C GLY A 5 4.75 -4.73 -9.16
N LEU A 6 3.55 -4.28 -8.79
CA LEU A 6 3.38 -3.23 -7.80
C LEU A 6 3.59 -3.76 -6.39
N GLU A 7 3.12 -4.97 -6.09
CA GLU A 7 3.35 -5.63 -4.80
C GLU A 7 4.85 -5.74 -4.50
N THR A 8 5.65 -6.22 -5.46
CA THR A 8 7.11 -6.35 -5.29
C THR A 8 7.82 -5.01 -5.03
N LEU A 9 7.25 -3.89 -5.50
CA LEU A 9 7.81 -2.56 -5.29
C LEU A 9 7.36 -1.94 -3.96
N ILE A 10 6.12 -2.20 -3.55
CA ILE A 10 5.49 -1.56 -2.38
C ILE A 10 5.77 -2.34 -1.09
N GLU A 11 5.75 -3.67 -1.15
CA GLU A 11 6.00 -4.54 -0.01
C GLU A 11 7.27 -4.18 0.79
N PRO A 12 8.46 -3.96 0.18
CA PRO A 12 9.65 -3.59 0.95
C PRO A 12 9.53 -2.23 1.65
N VAL A 13 8.77 -1.28 1.09
CA VAL A 13 8.53 0.04 1.70
C VAL A 13 7.63 -0.11 2.93
N VAL A 14 6.56 -0.87 2.79
CA VAL A 14 5.61 -1.13 3.89
C VAL A 14 6.31 -1.88 5.04
N LEU A 15 7.13 -2.88 4.71
CA LEU A 15 7.94 -3.62 5.70
C LEU A 15 8.97 -2.74 6.40
N ALA A 16 9.63 -1.83 5.69
CA ALA A 16 10.60 -0.90 6.28
C ALA A 16 9.96 0.06 7.29
N LEU A 17 8.66 0.32 7.16
CA LEU A 17 7.86 1.13 8.09
C LEU A 17 7.26 0.29 9.23
N GLY A 18 7.62 -1.00 9.34
CA GLY A 18 7.11 -1.89 10.38
C GLY A 18 5.67 -2.37 10.16
N CYS A 19 5.14 -2.18 8.95
CA CYS A 19 3.81 -2.63 8.55
C CYS A 19 3.90 -3.89 7.68
N GLN A 20 2.78 -4.57 7.50
CA GLN A 20 2.62 -5.67 6.56
C GLN A 20 1.73 -5.24 5.39
N LEU A 21 2.08 -5.64 4.16
CA LEU A 21 1.23 -5.42 3.00
C LEU A 21 0.10 -6.45 3.03
N TRP A 22 -1.13 -5.98 3.27
CA TRP A 22 -2.32 -6.83 3.28
C TRP A 22 -2.90 -7.02 1.87
N GLY A 23 -2.75 -6.01 1.02
CA GLY A 23 -3.13 -6.11 -0.39
C GLY A 23 -3.04 -4.80 -1.15
N ILE A 24 -3.21 -4.87 -2.45
CA ILE A 24 -3.31 -3.71 -3.33
C ILE A 24 -4.54 -3.80 -4.22
N GLU A 25 -5.12 -2.66 -4.56
CA GLU A 25 -6.25 -2.58 -5.47
C GLU A 25 -6.10 -1.37 -6.38
N THR A 26 -6.26 -1.58 -7.69
CA THR A 26 -6.28 -0.48 -8.66
C THR A 26 -7.72 -0.15 -9.03
N VAL A 27 -8.17 1.04 -8.65
CA VAL A 27 -9.51 1.54 -8.95
C VAL A 27 -9.43 2.53 -10.11
N ASN A 28 -10.06 2.19 -11.23
CA ASN A 28 -10.14 3.04 -12.41
C ASN A 28 -11.46 3.80 -12.42
N GLN A 29 -11.41 5.13 -12.31
CA GLN A 29 -12.57 6.02 -12.45
C GLN A 29 -12.37 6.94 -13.67
N GLY A 30 -12.56 6.36 -14.86
CA GLY A 30 -12.42 7.06 -16.14
C GLY A 30 -10.97 7.50 -16.39
N ARG A 31 -10.71 8.82 -16.33
CA ARG A 31 -9.37 9.39 -16.55
C ARG A 31 -8.46 9.35 -15.33
N ARG A 32 -8.98 9.00 -14.16
CA ARG A 32 -8.19 8.92 -12.93
C ARG A 32 -8.05 7.47 -12.50
N MET A 33 -6.82 7.09 -12.16
CA MET A 33 -6.50 5.81 -11.55
C MET A 33 -6.12 6.07 -10.10
N THR A 34 -6.71 5.33 -9.17
CA THR A 34 -6.38 5.37 -7.75
C THR A 34 -5.78 4.02 -7.38
N LEU A 35 -4.57 4.03 -6.85
CA LEU A 35 -3.97 2.85 -6.22
C LEU A 35 -4.31 2.88 -4.74
N LYS A 36 -4.99 1.84 -4.26
CA LYS A 36 -5.20 1.61 -2.83
C LYS A 36 -4.19 0.58 -2.35
N ILE A 37 -3.57 0.90 -1.22
CA ILE A 37 -2.62 0.03 -0.54
C ILE A 37 -3.23 -0.25 0.83
N TYR A 38 -3.45 -1.52 1.13
CA TYR A 38 -3.95 -1.98 2.41
C TYR A 38 -2.77 -2.44 3.26
N ILE A 39 -2.60 -1.84 4.42
CA ILE A 39 -1.51 -2.14 5.36
C ILE A 39 -2.09 -2.57 6.70
N ASP A 40 -1.35 -3.43 7.40
CA ASP A 40 -1.72 -3.91 8.73
C ASP A 40 -0.49 -3.99 9.66
N SER A 41 -0.71 -4.00 10.97
CA SER A 41 0.33 -4.26 11.97
C SER A 41 -0.27 -4.87 13.24
N GLU A 42 0.49 -5.73 13.92
CA GLU A 42 0.07 -6.31 15.20
C GLU A 42 -0.13 -5.26 16.31
N GLN A 43 0.50 -4.09 16.17
CA GLN A 43 0.42 -2.98 17.13
C GLN A 43 -0.73 -2.01 16.79
N GLY A 44 -1.49 -2.29 15.72
CA GLY A 44 -2.48 -1.39 15.14
C GLY A 44 -1.87 -0.42 14.11
N ILE A 45 -2.74 0.20 13.32
CA ILE A 45 -2.39 1.20 12.30
C ILE A 45 -3.03 2.54 12.66
N ASN A 46 -2.25 3.61 12.56
CA ASN A 46 -2.72 4.98 12.69
C ASN A 46 -2.58 5.74 11.35
N VAL A 47 -3.00 7.01 11.33
CA VAL A 47 -3.01 7.81 10.10
C VAL A 47 -1.61 8.21 9.63
N ASP A 48 -0.65 8.30 10.55
CA ASP A 48 0.74 8.64 10.23
C ASP A 48 1.45 7.48 9.52
N ASP A 49 1.10 6.23 9.84
CA ASP A 49 1.58 5.04 9.12
C ASP A 49 1.10 5.08 7.66
N CYS A 50 -0.19 5.37 7.44
CA CYS A 50 -0.76 5.56 6.11
C CYS A 50 -0.06 6.70 5.35
N ALA A 51 0.21 7.82 6.03
CA ALA A 51 0.92 8.96 5.44
C ALA A 51 2.36 8.58 5.07
N GLY A 52 3.05 7.81 5.92
CA GLY A 52 4.39 7.30 5.68
C GLY A 52 4.49 6.42 4.45
N VAL A 53 3.52 5.52 4.25
CA VAL A 53 3.44 4.65 3.06
C VAL A 53 3.12 5.44 1.78
N SER A 54 2.35 6.54 1.88
CA SER A 54 1.90 7.32 0.72
C SER A 54 2.89 8.37 0.19
N ARG A 55 4.00 8.62 0.89
CA ARG A 55 4.93 9.72 0.63
C ARG A 55 5.97 9.43 -0.45
#